data_AF-I0R4X5-F1
#
_entry.id   AF-I0R4X5-F1
#
_cell.length_a   1.000
_cell.length_b   1.000
_cell.length_c   1.000
_cell.angle_alpha   90.00
_cell.angle_beta   90.00
_cell.angle_gamma   90.00
#
_symmetry.space_group_name_H-M   'P 1'
#
loop_
_entity.id
_entity.type
_entity.pdbx_description
1 polymer ?
#
loop_
_entity_poly.entity_id
_entity_poly.type
_entity_poly.pdbx_seq_one_letter_code
_entity_poly.pdbx_strand_id
1 'polypeptide(L)'
;MKLKKIISGGLVLVLSISVISFAPEYMAVYADTKPDISAQGAAVYNADTGEFLYEKNGDKQFYPASITKIMTGLLTVEQANLDDTITFSRSATTNLESGSTSLGVVAGDTMSVRDALYGMMLASANEVSNGLAEHVGGSVAGFANMMNNRAKELGATHTNFVNPNGLNNQNHVTTAKDMALIAAAAFRNPTFRAVAGASSYSFPATKSKPTPKLIKMHHKMVTGEISYAGVIGGKTGYTKSAGNTLVTAAERNGVRLIVVVLKCNGTHYTDTRKLLDYGFSIASKDTGRAVAKKQEAAPVKKQEVAVTKKQEAAPKTETAQNVEMVDSAMVETGPKEIRTSSMKAQNYGPGMEPDIGWKENNGDWAYVKSDNSSARAEVLTINGKKYWFDSDGNMARGWRQDTSGSWYFMEEDTGTMNASAWLKYNGLWYYFGSDGKMLTNTTTPDGYVLNGDGVWVS
;
A
#
# COMPACT_ATOMS: atom_id res chain seq x y z
N MET A 1 25.78 -45.91 94.37
CA MET A 1 25.15 -44.57 94.38
C MET A 1 25.46 -43.89 93.05
N LYS A 2 24.53 -43.07 92.55
CA LYS A 2 24.33 -42.61 91.16
C LYS A 2 25.34 -41.55 90.66
N LEU A 3 25.70 -41.68 89.36
CA LEU A 3 25.65 -40.69 88.27
C LEU A 3 26.31 -39.29 88.44
N LYS A 4 27.21 -38.92 87.50
CA LYS A 4 26.97 -37.86 86.48
C LYS A 4 28.10 -37.75 85.44
N LYS A 5 27.65 -37.68 84.17
CA LYS A 5 28.38 -37.32 82.94
C LYS A 5 28.98 -35.90 83.02
N ILE A 6 30.00 -35.62 82.21
CA ILE A 6 29.99 -34.53 81.19
C ILE A 6 30.98 -34.90 80.08
N ILE A 7 30.48 -34.78 78.84
CA ILE A 7 31.18 -34.87 77.56
C ILE A 7 31.30 -33.43 77.04
N SER A 8 32.46 -33.02 76.56
CA SER A 8 32.64 -31.97 75.54
C SER A 8 34.04 -32.15 74.96
N GLY A 9 34.30 -32.24 73.67
CA GLY A 9 33.55 -31.81 72.49
C GLY A 9 34.63 -31.45 71.47
N GLY A 10 35.19 -32.45 70.80
CA GLY A 10 36.20 -32.26 69.76
C GLY A 10 35.54 -31.73 68.50
N LEU A 11 35.97 -30.54 68.07
CA LEU A 11 35.58 -29.88 66.84
C LEU A 11 36.12 -30.69 65.64
N VAL A 12 35.28 -31.48 65.00
CA VAL A 12 35.60 -32.16 63.74
C VAL A 12 35.41 -31.16 62.60
N LEU A 13 36.51 -30.80 61.95
CA LEU A 13 36.53 -30.02 60.72
C LEU A 13 36.01 -30.91 59.58
N VAL A 14 34.73 -30.79 59.24
CA VAL A 14 34.13 -31.45 58.07
C VAL A 14 34.49 -30.62 56.84
N LEU A 15 35.49 -31.07 56.07
CA LEU A 15 35.70 -30.59 54.70
C LEU A 15 34.51 -31.06 53.85
N SER A 16 33.55 -30.17 53.62
CA SER A 16 32.51 -30.36 52.61
C SER A 16 33.14 -30.22 51.23
N ILE A 17 33.49 -31.36 50.61
CA ILE A 17 33.78 -31.42 49.17
C ILE A 17 32.43 -31.21 48.45
N SER A 18 32.17 -29.96 48.05
CA SER A 18 31.09 -29.64 47.13
C SER A 18 31.45 -30.25 45.78
N VAL A 19 30.91 -31.44 45.49
CA VAL A 19 30.90 -32.01 44.15
C VAL A 19 30.04 -31.09 43.30
N ILE A 20 30.68 -30.22 42.53
CA ILE A 20 30.03 -29.44 41.48
C ILE A 20 29.67 -30.45 40.39
N SER A 21 28.48 -31.04 40.50
CA SER A 21 27.87 -31.78 39.40
C SER A 21 27.56 -30.78 38.30
N PHE A 22 28.46 -30.68 37.32
CA PHE A 22 28.10 -30.15 36.01
C PHE A 22 27.11 -31.12 35.39
N ALA A 23 25.82 -30.89 35.60
CA ALA A 23 24.82 -31.44 34.71
C ALA A 23 25.18 -30.92 33.30
N PRO A 24 25.29 -31.79 32.29
CA PRO A 24 25.40 -31.29 30.93
C PRO A 24 24.15 -30.46 30.68
N GLU A 25 24.31 -29.15 30.47
CA GLU A 25 23.28 -28.36 29.83
C GLU A 25 23.03 -29.03 28.48
N TYR A 26 21.91 -29.74 28.39
CA TYR A 26 21.36 -30.19 27.13
C TYR A 26 20.98 -28.94 26.35
N MET A 27 21.96 -28.34 25.66
CA MET A 27 21.70 -27.45 24.56
C MET A 27 21.03 -28.31 23.50
N ALA A 28 19.70 -28.32 23.50
CA ALA A 28 18.93 -28.83 22.39
C ALA A 28 19.27 -27.97 21.18
N VAL A 29 20.29 -28.38 20.44
CA VAL A 29 20.56 -27.90 19.09
C VAL A 29 19.46 -28.48 18.23
N TYR A 30 18.28 -27.85 18.24
CA TYR A 30 17.34 -28.00 17.15
C TYR A 30 18.06 -27.43 15.92
N ALA A 31 18.59 -28.32 15.08
CA ALA A 31 18.84 -27.98 13.70
C ALA A 31 17.50 -27.48 13.15
N ASP A 32 17.40 -26.19 12.81
CA ASP A 32 16.19 -25.57 12.27
C ASP A 32 15.97 -26.13 10.86
N THR A 33 15.39 -27.32 10.80
CA THR A 33 14.94 -27.90 9.55
C THR A 33 13.79 -27.04 9.04
N LYS A 34 13.97 -26.49 7.84
CA LYS A 34 12.93 -25.72 7.17
C LYS A 34 11.62 -26.52 7.20
N PRO A 35 10.50 -25.93 7.61
CA PRO A 35 9.25 -26.66 7.75
C PRO A 35 8.76 -27.16 6.39
N ASP A 36 8.29 -28.40 6.36
CA ASP A 36 7.55 -28.94 5.21
C ASP A 36 6.10 -28.41 5.24
N ILE A 37 5.74 -27.67 4.19
CA ILE A 37 4.44 -27.00 4.04
C ILE A 37 3.84 -27.30 2.67
N SER A 38 2.50 -27.41 2.61
CA SER A 38 1.78 -27.68 1.37
C SER A 38 1.45 -26.40 0.57
N ALA A 39 1.47 -25.22 1.20
CA ALA A 39 1.32 -23.93 0.52
C ALA A 39 2.24 -23.82 -0.70
N GLN A 40 1.75 -23.26 -1.81
CA GLN A 40 2.56 -23.08 -3.02
C GLN A 40 3.42 -21.82 -2.97
N GLY A 41 2.97 -20.79 -2.25
CA GLY A 41 3.75 -19.60 -1.93
C GLY A 41 3.72 -19.36 -0.43
N ALA A 42 4.84 -18.98 0.16
CA ALA A 42 4.89 -18.61 1.57
C ALA A 42 6.04 -17.66 1.89
N ALA A 43 5.84 -16.83 2.92
CA ALA A 43 6.87 -15.96 3.49
C ALA A 43 6.69 -15.84 5.01
N VAL A 44 7.80 -15.75 5.74
CA VAL A 44 7.84 -15.35 7.15
C VAL A 44 8.73 -14.12 7.25
N TYR A 45 8.15 -13.01 7.70
CA TYR A 45 8.80 -11.71 7.77
C TYR A 45 8.84 -11.23 9.22
N ASN A 46 10.03 -10.85 9.68
CA ASN A 46 10.20 -10.18 10.96
C ASN A 46 9.94 -8.68 10.78
N ALA A 47 8.81 -8.21 11.30
CA ALA A 47 8.36 -6.83 11.10
C ALA A 47 9.16 -5.79 11.89
N ASP A 48 9.97 -6.22 12.86
CA ASP A 48 10.81 -5.35 13.68
C ASP A 48 12.21 -5.19 13.08
N THR A 49 12.78 -6.24 12.49
CA THR A 49 14.11 -6.19 11.84
C THR A 49 14.06 -5.91 10.35
N GLY A 50 12.93 -6.21 9.70
CA GLY A 50 12.76 -6.09 8.26
C GLY A 50 13.28 -7.29 7.46
N GLU A 51 13.57 -8.40 8.12
CA GLU A 51 14.18 -9.59 7.49
C GLU A 51 13.17 -10.67 7.15
N PHE A 52 13.35 -11.32 6.00
CA PHE A 52 12.65 -12.56 5.66
C PHE A 52 13.37 -13.76 6.28
N LEU A 53 12.69 -14.46 7.18
CA LEU A 53 13.22 -15.63 7.88
C LEU A 53 13.00 -16.93 7.10
N TYR A 54 11.94 -16.97 6.29
CA TYR A 54 11.58 -18.09 5.44
C TYR A 54 10.89 -17.61 4.17
N GLU A 55 11.17 -18.26 3.06
CA GLU A 55 10.48 -18.05 1.80
C GLU A 55 10.29 -19.39 1.05
N LYS A 56 9.13 -19.54 0.41
CA LYS A 56 8.85 -20.58 -0.60
C LYS A 56 8.15 -19.91 -1.77
N ASN A 57 8.80 -19.86 -2.93
CA ASN A 57 8.32 -19.11 -4.10
C ASN A 57 7.93 -17.67 -3.73
N GLY A 58 8.79 -16.98 -2.97
CA GLY A 58 8.50 -15.70 -2.34
C GLY A 58 8.07 -14.60 -3.32
N ASP A 59 8.69 -14.56 -4.50
CA ASP A 59 8.44 -13.59 -5.58
C ASP A 59 7.50 -14.14 -6.69
N LYS A 60 6.98 -15.36 -6.56
CA LYS A 60 6.03 -15.91 -7.54
C LYS A 60 4.66 -15.26 -7.34
N GLN A 61 4.03 -14.87 -8.44
CA GLN A 61 2.70 -14.28 -8.43
C GLN A 61 1.60 -15.32 -8.19
N PHE A 62 0.65 -14.95 -7.34
CA PHE A 62 -0.57 -15.69 -7.04
C PHE A 62 -1.76 -14.73 -6.95
N TYR A 63 -2.96 -15.27 -7.09
CA TYR A 63 -4.17 -14.53 -6.76
C TYR A 63 -4.30 -14.38 -5.23
N PRO A 64 -4.46 -13.15 -4.69
CA PRO A 64 -4.51 -12.92 -3.25
C PRO A 64 -5.82 -13.39 -2.60
N ALA A 65 -6.93 -13.40 -3.33
CA ALA A 65 -8.27 -13.44 -2.74
C ALA A 65 -8.43 -12.33 -1.67
N SER A 66 -9.29 -12.55 -0.67
CA SER A 66 -9.63 -11.50 0.31
C SER A 66 -8.51 -11.01 1.23
N ILE A 67 -7.29 -11.54 1.17
CA ILE A 67 -6.15 -10.91 1.88
C ILE A 67 -5.82 -9.53 1.28
N THR A 68 -6.28 -9.24 0.05
CA THR A 68 -6.31 -7.89 -0.56
C THR A 68 -6.86 -6.83 0.38
N LYS A 69 -7.85 -7.19 1.21
CA LYS A 69 -8.51 -6.27 2.15
C LYS A 69 -7.56 -5.72 3.23
N ILE A 70 -6.36 -6.31 3.40
CA ILE A 70 -5.30 -5.74 4.24
C ILE A 70 -4.82 -4.40 3.68
N MET A 71 -4.53 -4.32 2.37
CA MET A 71 -4.16 -3.05 1.73
C MET A 71 -5.32 -2.05 1.78
N THR A 72 -6.54 -2.50 1.54
CA THR A 72 -7.73 -1.64 1.67
C THR A 72 -7.85 -1.06 3.08
N GLY A 73 -7.73 -1.90 4.11
CA GLY A 73 -7.79 -1.44 5.50
C GLY A 73 -6.62 -0.53 5.87
N LEU A 74 -5.40 -0.78 5.38
CA LEU A 74 -4.24 0.09 5.57
C LEU A 74 -4.51 1.50 5.01
N LEU A 75 -4.90 1.60 3.75
CA LEU A 75 -5.18 2.90 3.14
C LEU A 75 -6.34 3.62 3.82
N THR A 76 -7.41 2.90 4.20
CA THR A 76 -8.51 3.53 4.94
C THR A 76 -8.03 4.15 6.25
N VAL A 77 -7.24 3.43 7.06
CA VAL A 77 -6.75 3.99 8.35
C VAL A 77 -5.69 5.09 8.17
N GLU A 78 -5.07 5.19 6.99
CA GLU A 78 -4.11 6.26 6.66
C GLU A 78 -4.80 7.52 6.10
N GLN A 79 -5.96 7.38 5.46
CA GLN A 79 -6.53 8.43 4.59
C GLN A 79 -7.93 8.91 5.00
N ALA A 80 -8.64 8.23 5.90
CA ALA A 80 -10.00 8.61 6.31
C ALA A 80 -10.12 8.85 7.81
N ASN A 81 -11.06 9.70 8.22
CA ASN A 81 -11.44 9.79 9.62
C ASN A 81 -12.40 8.64 9.94
N LEU A 82 -12.17 7.97 11.06
CA LEU A 82 -12.95 6.77 11.43
C LEU A 82 -14.44 7.05 11.69
N ASP A 83 -14.77 8.30 11.99
CA ASP A 83 -16.13 8.74 12.29
C ASP A 83 -16.84 9.34 11.06
N ASP A 84 -16.15 9.42 9.91
CA ASP A 84 -16.76 9.81 8.64
C ASP A 84 -17.84 8.80 8.25
N THR A 85 -18.90 9.31 7.61
CA THR A 85 -20.03 8.48 7.16
C THR A 85 -19.82 8.06 5.71
N ILE A 86 -19.86 6.75 5.47
CA ILE A 86 -19.92 6.15 4.13
C ILE A 86 -21.39 6.05 3.73
N THR A 87 -21.71 6.49 2.52
CA THR A 87 -22.99 6.17 1.86
C THR A 87 -22.75 5.18 0.75
N PHE A 88 -23.40 4.01 0.83
CA PHE A 88 -23.19 2.94 -0.13
C PHE A 88 -23.87 3.24 -1.45
N SER A 89 -23.09 3.25 -2.53
CA SER A 89 -23.62 3.41 -3.88
C SER A 89 -24.28 2.13 -4.38
N ARG A 90 -24.98 2.24 -5.51
CA ARG A 90 -25.48 1.07 -6.24
C ARG A 90 -24.33 0.22 -6.76
N SER A 91 -23.29 0.83 -7.34
CA SER A 91 -22.11 0.12 -7.86
C SER A 91 -21.41 -0.70 -6.79
N ALA A 92 -21.22 -0.13 -5.60
CA ALA A 92 -20.57 -0.80 -4.49
C ALA A 92 -21.29 -2.10 -4.08
N THR A 93 -22.63 -2.09 -4.16
CA THR A 93 -23.48 -3.15 -3.59
C THR A 93 -23.96 -4.18 -4.63
N THR A 94 -23.89 -3.88 -5.92
CA THR A 94 -24.35 -4.81 -6.99
C THR A 94 -23.24 -5.42 -7.82
N ASN A 95 -22.02 -4.87 -7.83
CA ASN A 95 -20.89 -5.43 -8.58
C ASN A 95 -20.17 -6.54 -7.79
N LEU A 96 -20.92 -7.59 -7.45
CA LEU A 96 -20.43 -8.71 -6.66
C LEU A 96 -20.62 -10.03 -7.41
N GLU A 97 -19.63 -10.92 -7.34
CA GLU A 97 -19.79 -12.29 -7.84
C GLU A 97 -20.86 -13.03 -7.03
N SER A 98 -21.69 -13.83 -7.71
CA SER A 98 -22.70 -14.68 -7.06
C SER A 98 -22.04 -15.63 -6.06
N GLY A 99 -22.59 -15.71 -4.84
CA GLY A 99 -22.05 -16.54 -3.76
C GLY A 99 -20.83 -15.95 -3.04
N SER A 100 -20.41 -14.72 -3.38
CA SER A 100 -19.34 -14.04 -2.67
C SER A 100 -19.77 -13.56 -1.27
N THR A 101 -18.81 -13.34 -0.37
CA THR A 101 -19.09 -12.94 1.01
C THR A 101 -19.66 -11.53 1.09
N SER A 102 -20.76 -11.39 1.85
CA SER A 102 -21.51 -10.14 1.97
C SER A 102 -22.15 -10.02 3.35
N LEU A 103 -22.24 -8.79 3.85
CA LEU A 103 -23.10 -8.38 4.96
C LEU A 103 -24.48 -7.93 4.47
N GLY A 104 -24.68 -7.85 3.15
CA GLY A 104 -25.91 -7.49 2.46
C GLY A 104 -26.31 -6.04 2.71
N VAL A 105 -25.33 -5.16 2.77
CA VAL A 105 -25.53 -3.72 2.70
C VAL A 105 -26.06 -3.37 1.31
N VAL A 106 -27.03 -2.46 1.22
CA VAL A 106 -27.64 -2.06 -0.06
C VAL A 106 -27.41 -0.57 -0.34
N ALA A 107 -27.67 -0.16 -1.58
CA ALA A 107 -27.54 1.24 -1.99
C ALA A 107 -28.36 2.17 -1.06
N GLY A 108 -27.73 3.24 -0.60
CA GLY A 108 -28.30 4.23 0.31
C GLY A 108 -28.23 3.87 1.79
N ASP A 109 -27.76 2.67 2.15
CA ASP A 109 -27.34 2.41 3.54
C ASP A 109 -26.14 3.31 3.88
N THR A 110 -25.99 3.61 5.17
CA THR A 110 -24.88 4.40 5.70
C THR A 110 -24.29 3.74 6.94
N MET A 111 -22.98 3.96 7.18
CA MET A 111 -22.30 3.60 8.43
C MET A 111 -20.99 4.38 8.57
N SER A 112 -20.41 4.37 9.77
CA SER A 112 -19.09 4.98 9.99
C SER A 112 -17.98 4.21 9.26
N VAL A 113 -16.89 4.89 8.91
CA VAL A 113 -15.66 4.24 8.39
C VAL A 113 -15.16 3.15 9.35
N ARG A 114 -15.27 3.38 10.67
CA ARG A 114 -14.94 2.39 11.70
C ARG A 114 -15.75 1.11 11.55
N ASP A 115 -17.07 1.22 11.45
CA ASP A 115 -17.96 0.06 11.30
C ASP A 115 -17.69 -0.68 10.00
N ALA A 116 -17.43 0.06 8.91
CA ALA A 116 -17.06 -0.51 7.63
C ALA A 116 -15.73 -1.28 7.69
N LEU A 117 -14.71 -0.78 8.40
CA LEU A 117 -13.46 -1.49 8.63
C LEU A 117 -13.69 -2.83 9.35
N TYR A 118 -14.50 -2.85 10.41
CA TYR A 118 -14.87 -4.09 11.10
C TYR A 118 -15.67 -5.04 10.20
N GLY A 119 -16.66 -4.53 9.48
CA GLY A 119 -17.46 -5.32 8.54
C GLY A 119 -16.62 -5.96 7.44
N MET A 120 -15.69 -5.19 6.86
CA MET A 120 -14.76 -5.66 5.84
C MET A 120 -13.81 -6.72 6.40
N MET A 121 -13.18 -6.48 7.54
CA MET A 121 -12.12 -7.37 8.04
C MET A 121 -12.67 -8.67 8.63
N LEU A 122 -13.75 -8.61 9.42
CA LEU A 122 -14.29 -9.77 10.12
C LEU A 122 -15.13 -10.65 9.18
N ALA A 123 -16.09 -10.06 8.48
CA ALA A 123 -17.02 -10.78 7.60
C ALA A 123 -16.52 -10.89 6.16
N SER A 124 -15.39 -10.24 5.81
CA SER A 124 -14.85 -10.25 4.45
C SER A 124 -15.80 -9.65 3.40
N ALA A 125 -16.71 -8.76 3.82
CA ALA A 125 -17.77 -8.23 2.97
C ALA A 125 -17.23 -7.40 1.79
N ASN A 126 -17.57 -7.82 0.57
CA ASN A 126 -17.02 -7.22 -0.64
C ASN A 126 -17.63 -5.84 -0.93
N GLU A 127 -18.94 -5.68 -0.70
CA GLU A 127 -19.61 -4.38 -0.87
C GLU A 127 -19.08 -3.32 0.09
N VAL A 128 -18.69 -3.75 1.30
CA VAL A 128 -18.09 -2.86 2.30
C VAL A 128 -16.72 -2.37 1.84
N SER A 129 -15.91 -3.26 1.25
CA SER A 129 -14.63 -2.87 0.62
C SER A 129 -14.82 -1.90 -0.55
N ASN A 130 -15.85 -2.08 -1.37
CA ASN A 130 -16.15 -1.18 -2.48
C ASN A 130 -16.59 0.20 -1.96
N GLY A 131 -17.45 0.26 -0.94
CA GLY A 131 -17.86 1.52 -0.31
C GLY A 131 -16.70 2.27 0.35
N LEU A 132 -15.79 1.55 1.02
CA LEU A 132 -14.54 2.13 1.53
C LEU A 132 -13.65 2.69 0.41
N ALA A 133 -13.54 1.96 -0.70
CA ALA A 133 -12.77 2.40 -1.85
C ALA A 133 -13.36 3.65 -2.51
N GLU A 134 -14.68 3.71 -2.69
CA GLU A 134 -15.38 4.88 -3.20
C GLU A 134 -15.23 6.09 -2.26
N HIS A 135 -15.32 5.87 -0.95
CA HIS A 135 -15.15 6.93 0.05
C HIS A 135 -13.73 7.51 0.06
N VAL A 136 -12.70 6.66 0.03
CA VAL A 136 -11.29 7.10 0.14
C VAL A 136 -10.71 7.53 -1.20
N GLY A 137 -10.95 6.75 -2.25
CA GLY A 137 -10.35 6.95 -3.57
C GLY A 137 -11.28 7.58 -4.60
N GLY A 138 -12.47 8.02 -4.19
CA GLY A 138 -13.53 8.56 -5.06
C GLY A 138 -14.20 7.53 -5.97
N SER A 139 -13.54 6.41 -6.25
CA SER A 139 -14.02 5.29 -7.05
C SER A 139 -13.18 4.04 -6.76
N VAL A 140 -13.70 2.85 -7.13
CA VAL A 140 -12.94 1.60 -7.05
C VAL A 140 -11.64 1.65 -7.86
N ALA A 141 -11.66 2.24 -9.06
CA ALA A 141 -10.48 2.37 -9.91
C ALA A 141 -9.46 3.36 -9.33
N GLY A 142 -9.92 4.53 -8.86
CA GLY A 142 -9.06 5.51 -8.19
C GLY A 142 -8.40 4.92 -6.94
N PHE A 143 -9.15 4.16 -6.15
CA PHE A 143 -8.62 3.47 -4.99
C PHE A 143 -7.61 2.36 -5.37
N ALA A 144 -7.85 1.59 -6.44
CA ALA A 144 -6.88 0.60 -6.92
C ALA A 144 -5.54 1.25 -7.31
N ASN A 145 -5.57 2.44 -7.91
CA ASN A 145 -4.34 3.21 -8.18
C ASN A 145 -3.62 3.58 -6.88
N MET A 146 -4.35 4.02 -5.84
CA MET A 146 -3.76 4.27 -4.52
C MET A 146 -3.14 3.00 -3.92
N MET A 147 -3.82 1.86 -4.02
CA MET A 147 -3.32 0.56 -3.54
C MET A 147 -1.99 0.20 -4.22
N ASN A 148 -1.88 0.40 -5.53
CA ASN A 148 -0.67 0.10 -6.29
C ASN A 148 0.47 1.07 -5.99
N ASN A 149 0.18 2.36 -5.83
CA ASN A 149 1.18 3.35 -5.43
C ASN A 149 1.72 3.02 -4.03
N ARG A 150 0.81 2.70 -3.09
CA ARG A 150 1.20 2.30 -1.74
C ARG A 150 1.99 0.99 -1.73
N ALA A 151 1.64 0.02 -2.58
CA ALA A 151 2.44 -1.20 -2.72
C ALA A 151 3.87 -0.88 -3.19
N LYS A 152 4.04 -0.03 -4.21
CA LYS A 152 5.36 0.41 -4.70
C LYS A 152 6.19 1.10 -3.61
N GLU A 153 5.59 2.01 -2.84
CA GLU A 153 6.24 2.70 -1.72
C GLU A 153 6.76 1.73 -0.64
N LEU A 154 6.03 0.63 -0.42
CA LEU A 154 6.41 -0.41 0.54
C LEU A 154 7.42 -1.42 -0.02
N GLY A 155 7.83 -1.29 -1.28
CA GLY A 155 8.70 -2.24 -1.97
C GLY A 155 7.98 -3.49 -2.50
N ALA A 156 6.65 -3.53 -2.46
CA ALA A 156 5.82 -4.60 -3.01
C ALA A 156 5.60 -4.42 -4.52
N THR A 157 6.69 -4.49 -5.30
CA THR A 157 6.72 -4.14 -6.73
C THR A 157 6.21 -5.24 -7.68
N HIS A 158 5.95 -6.44 -7.18
CA HIS A 158 5.43 -7.58 -7.97
C HIS A 158 3.92 -7.76 -7.77
N THR A 159 3.26 -6.77 -7.16
CA THR A 159 1.83 -6.75 -6.84
C THR A 159 1.10 -5.81 -7.76
N ASN A 160 -0.10 -6.21 -8.17
CA ASN A 160 -1.04 -5.35 -8.86
C ASN A 160 -2.46 -5.58 -8.33
N PHE A 161 -3.05 -4.53 -7.78
CA PHE A 161 -4.43 -4.47 -7.36
C PHE A 161 -5.29 -3.83 -8.44
N VAL A 162 -6.52 -4.33 -8.59
CA VAL A 162 -7.51 -3.82 -9.57
C VAL A 162 -8.87 -3.59 -8.90
N ASN A 163 -9.02 -4.06 -7.66
CA ASN A 163 -10.21 -3.95 -6.84
C ASN A 163 -9.79 -4.01 -5.36
N PRO A 164 -10.64 -3.56 -4.42
CA PRO A 164 -10.31 -3.47 -3.01
C PRO A 164 -10.61 -4.76 -2.22
N ASN A 165 -11.12 -5.80 -2.88
CA ASN A 165 -11.80 -6.90 -2.19
C ASN A 165 -11.18 -8.29 -2.47
N GLY A 166 -10.42 -8.45 -3.54
CA GLY A 166 -9.79 -9.71 -3.92
C GLY A 166 -10.64 -10.64 -4.77
N LEU A 167 -11.77 -10.18 -5.31
CA LEU A 167 -12.50 -10.92 -6.35
C LEU A 167 -11.60 -11.13 -7.58
N ASN A 168 -11.87 -12.21 -8.33
CA ASN A 168 -10.91 -12.72 -9.29
C ASN A 168 -10.76 -11.78 -10.48
N ASN A 169 -9.52 -11.48 -10.82
CA ASN A 169 -9.14 -10.84 -12.08
C ASN A 169 -7.71 -11.29 -12.40
N GLN A 170 -7.42 -11.56 -13.67
CA GLN A 170 -6.11 -12.07 -14.09
C GLN A 170 -4.95 -11.14 -13.76
N ASN A 171 -5.21 -9.83 -13.73
CA ASN A 171 -4.24 -8.81 -13.37
C ASN A 171 -4.21 -8.54 -11.86
N HIS A 172 -5.10 -9.15 -11.06
CA HIS A 172 -5.14 -8.97 -9.61
C HIS A 172 -4.24 -9.97 -8.90
N VAL A 173 -2.97 -9.61 -8.73
CA VAL A 173 -1.93 -10.53 -8.28
C VAL A 173 -1.07 -9.93 -7.16
N THR A 174 -0.50 -10.80 -6.35
CA THR A 174 0.50 -10.47 -5.32
C THR A 174 1.55 -11.56 -5.27
N THR A 175 2.65 -11.31 -4.57
CA THR A 175 3.59 -12.36 -4.14
C THR A 175 3.49 -12.58 -2.63
N ALA A 176 4.15 -13.62 -2.12
CA ALA A 176 4.16 -13.88 -0.68
C ALA A 176 4.97 -12.81 0.08
N LYS A 177 6.08 -12.35 -0.51
CA LYS A 177 6.92 -11.30 0.07
C LYS A 177 6.22 -9.95 0.07
N ASP A 178 5.66 -9.56 -1.08
CA ASP A 178 4.94 -8.29 -1.22
C ASP A 178 3.79 -8.19 -0.22
N MET A 179 2.99 -9.24 -0.10
CA MET A 179 1.89 -9.27 0.86
C MET A 179 2.39 -9.23 2.31
N ALA A 180 3.58 -9.79 2.59
CA ALA A 180 4.18 -9.70 3.93
C ALA A 180 4.61 -8.26 4.25
N LEU A 181 5.17 -7.53 3.28
CA LEU A 181 5.53 -6.10 3.44
C LEU A 181 4.29 -5.23 3.67
N ILE A 182 3.25 -5.44 2.86
CA ILE A 182 1.96 -4.75 2.98
C ILE A 182 1.34 -5.01 4.35
N ALA A 183 1.31 -6.28 4.78
CA ALA A 183 0.78 -6.63 6.08
C ALA A 183 1.66 -6.09 7.23
N ALA A 184 2.98 -6.08 7.10
CA ALA A 184 3.85 -5.48 8.12
C ALA A 184 3.56 -3.98 8.32
N ALA A 185 3.33 -3.24 7.23
CA ALA A 185 2.90 -1.85 7.30
C ALA A 185 1.52 -1.71 7.98
N ALA A 186 0.54 -2.52 7.58
CA ALA A 186 -0.80 -2.53 8.18
C ALA A 186 -0.77 -2.85 9.68
N PHE A 187 -0.05 -3.89 10.10
CA PHE A 187 0.08 -4.27 11.50
C PHE A 187 0.97 -3.32 12.32
N ARG A 188 1.67 -2.37 11.71
CA ARG A 188 2.32 -1.27 12.45
C ARG A 188 1.30 -0.25 12.95
N ASN A 189 0.20 -0.04 12.23
CA ASN A 189 -0.86 0.88 12.60
C ASN A 189 -1.75 0.29 13.73
N PRO A 190 -1.85 0.95 14.91
CA PRO A 190 -2.60 0.42 16.05
C PRO A 190 -4.11 0.28 15.79
N THR A 191 -4.70 1.18 14.99
CA THR A 191 -6.11 1.12 14.61
C THR A 191 -6.38 -0.10 13.74
N PHE A 192 -5.55 -0.34 12.72
CA PHE A 192 -5.69 -1.52 11.89
C PHE A 192 -5.54 -2.81 12.71
N ARG A 193 -4.56 -2.87 13.62
CA ARG A 193 -4.40 -4.01 14.54
C ARG A 193 -5.65 -4.26 15.38
N ALA A 194 -6.25 -3.21 15.95
CA ALA A 194 -7.47 -3.34 16.75
C ALA A 194 -8.64 -3.94 15.96
N VAL A 195 -8.76 -3.57 14.67
CA VAL A 195 -9.78 -4.13 13.78
C VAL A 195 -9.45 -5.57 13.39
N ALA A 196 -8.23 -5.82 12.91
CA ALA A 196 -7.79 -7.13 12.39
C ALA A 196 -7.61 -8.20 13.48
N GLY A 197 -7.46 -7.78 14.75
CA GLY A 197 -7.34 -8.64 15.92
C GLY A 197 -8.65 -8.88 16.68
N ALA A 198 -9.75 -8.22 16.29
CA ALA A 198 -11.03 -8.42 16.96
C ALA A 198 -11.64 -9.78 16.59
N SER A 199 -12.09 -10.53 17.61
CA SER A 199 -12.75 -11.84 17.42
C SER A 199 -14.21 -11.70 16.99
N SER A 200 -14.87 -10.61 17.38
CA SER A 200 -16.26 -10.28 17.00
C SER A 200 -16.52 -8.79 17.08
N TYR A 201 -17.60 -8.34 16.46
CA TYR A 201 -18.03 -6.94 16.47
C TYR A 201 -19.56 -6.85 16.38
N SER A 202 -20.15 -5.91 17.11
CA SER A 202 -21.58 -5.60 16.98
C SER A 202 -21.77 -4.65 15.80
N PHE A 203 -21.98 -5.21 14.61
CA PHE A 203 -22.17 -4.43 13.39
C PHE A 203 -23.49 -3.67 13.47
N PRO A 204 -23.50 -2.34 13.22
CA PRO A 204 -24.67 -1.50 13.47
C PRO A 204 -25.83 -1.85 12.54
N ALA A 205 -27.03 -1.44 12.96
CA ALA A 205 -28.18 -1.43 12.08
C ALA A 205 -27.95 -0.45 10.91
N THR A 206 -28.44 -0.81 9.73
CA THR A 206 -28.52 0.08 8.58
C THR A 206 -29.99 0.37 8.27
N LYS A 207 -30.26 1.27 7.32
CA LYS A 207 -31.62 1.59 6.87
C LYS A 207 -32.33 0.34 6.35
N SER A 208 -31.64 -0.50 5.59
CA SER A 208 -32.18 -1.74 5.05
C SER A 208 -32.22 -2.89 6.05
N LYS A 209 -31.39 -2.84 7.10
CA LYS A 209 -31.27 -3.85 8.14
C LYS A 209 -31.37 -3.20 9.52
N PRO A 210 -32.58 -2.98 10.05
CA PRO A 210 -32.81 -2.15 11.24
C PRO A 210 -32.37 -2.81 12.56
N THR A 211 -31.73 -3.98 12.52
CA THR A 211 -31.24 -4.69 13.69
C THR A 211 -29.72 -4.85 13.63
N PRO A 212 -28.98 -4.47 14.69
CA PRO A 212 -27.56 -4.76 14.78
C PRO A 212 -27.28 -6.27 14.69
N LYS A 213 -26.15 -6.64 14.11
CA LYS A 213 -25.74 -8.03 13.93
C LYS A 213 -24.37 -8.27 14.55
N LEU A 214 -24.26 -9.27 15.42
CA LEU A 214 -22.96 -9.75 15.84
C LEU A 214 -22.27 -10.46 14.67
N ILE A 215 -21.16 -9.92 14.21
CA ILE A 215 -20.28 -10.53 13.20
C ILE A 215 -19.07 -11.14 13.91
N LYS A 216 -18.60 -12.28 13.40
CA LYS A 216 -17.44 -12.99 13.94
C LYS A 216 -16.32 -13.00 12.92
N MET A 217 -15.08 -12.93 13.40
CA MET A 217 -13.89 -13.06 12.57
C MET A 217 -13.84 -14.44 11.90
N HIS A 218 -13.58 -14.49 10.59
CA HIS A 218 -13.40 -15.76 9.87
C HIS A 218 -12.04 -16.44 10.16
N HIS A 219 -11.05 -15.69 10.65
CA HIS A 219 -9.72 -16.20 10.96
C HIS A 219 -9.72 -16.97 12.29
N LYS A 220 -9.65 -18.31 12.21
CA LYS A 220 -9.81 -19.21 13.37
C LYS A 220 -8.73 -19.08 14.46
N MET A 221 -7.52 -18.64 14.10
CA MET A 221 -6.51 -18.32 15.14
C MET A 221 -6.76 -17.00 15.88
N VAL A 222 -7.50 -16.06 15.28
CA VAL A 222 -7.91 -14.82 15.95
C VAL A 222 -9.10 -15.07 16.86
N THR A 223 -10.04 -15.94 16.46
CA THR A 223 -11.16 -16.33 17.32
C THR A 223 -10.76 -17.28 18.46
N GLY A 224 -9.57 -17.90 18.38
CA GLY A 224 -9.10 -18.90 19.33
C GLY A 224 -9.60 -20.32 19.06
N GLU A 225 -10.43 -20.54 18.03
CA GLU A 225 -10.86 -21.88 17.58
C GLU A 225 -9.67 -22.76 17.19
N ILE A 226 -8.62 -22.15 16.62
CA ILE A 226 -7.31 -22.78 16.44
C ILE A 226 -6.32 -21.99 17.30
N SER A 227 -6.10 -22.43 18.54
CA SER A 227 -5.23 -21.71 19.47
C SER A 227 -3.79 -21.65 18.97
N TYR A 228 -3.23 -20.44 18.95
CA TYR A 228 -1.80 -20.18 18.77
C TYR A 228 -1.43 -18.94 19.57
N ALA A 229 -0.55 -19.09 20.57
CA ALA A 229 -0.20 -17.99 21.45
C ALA A 229 0.47 -16.83 20.69
N GLY A 230 0.09 -15.59 21.01
CA GLY A 230 0.68 -14.39 20.43
C GLY A 230 0.05 -13.93 19.13
N VAL A 231 -0.98 -14.59 18.57
CA VAL A 231 -1.68 -14.05 17.38
C VAL A 231 -2.34 -12.71 17.73
N ILE A 232 -2.02 -11.68 16.95
CA ILE A 232 -2.54 -10.31 17.12
C ILE A 232 -3.50 -9.88 16.00
N GLY A 233 -3.69 -10.73 15.00
CA GLY A 233 -4.67 -10.52 13.93
C GLY A 233 -4.29 -11.23 12.63
N GLY A 234 -5.12 -11.04 11.61
CA GLY A 234 -4.85 -11.58 10.28
C GLY A 234 -6.01 -11.41 9.32
N LYS A 235 -5.89 -12.01 8.14
CA LYS A 235 -6.98 -12.09 7.17
C LYS A 235 -6.96 -13.39 6.39
N THR A 236 -8.13 -14.03 6.28
CA THR A 236 -8.36 -15.18 5.41
C THR A 236 -8.75 -14.74 3.99
N GLY A 237 -8.45 -15.57 3.00
CA GLY A 237 -8.96 -15.44 1.65
C GLY A 237 -9.23 -16.80 1.00
N TYR A 238 -10.22 -16.81 0.11
CA TYR A 238 -10.49 -17.96 -0.75
C TYR A 238 -11.21 -17.51 -2.02
N THR A 239 -10.73 -18.01 -3.15
CA THR A 239 -11.50 -18.14 -4.39
C THR A 239 -11.11 -19.47 -5.02
N LYS A 240 -11.89 -19.96 -5.99
CA LYS A 240 -11.55 -21.19 -6.71
C LYS A 240 -10.16 -21.11 -7.37
N SER A 241 -9.81 -19.94 -7.92
CA SER A 241 -8.53 -19.71 -8.62
C SER A 241 -7.37 -19.48 -7.64
N ALA A 242 -7.60 -18.77 -6.53
CA ALA A 242 -6.59 -18.49 -5.53
C ALA A 242 -6.26 -19.70 -4.65
N GLY A 243 -7.22 -20.59 -4.40
CA GLY A 243 -7.16 -21.53 -3.27
C GLY A 243 -7.29 -20.79 -1.94
N ASN A 244 -6.96 -21.44 -0.82
CA ASN A 244 -6.92 -20.75 0.46
C ASN A 244 -5.66 -19.88 0.54
N THR A 245 -5.86 -18.62 0.96
CA THR A 245 -4.80 -17.69 1.31
C THR A 245 -4.99 -17.24 2.76
N LEU A 246 -3.88 -16.98 3.45
CA LEU A 246 -3.92 -16.55 4.84
C LEU A 246 -2.72 -15.65 5.13
N VAL A 247 -3.01 -14.53 5.79
CA VAL A 247 -2.01 -13.70 6.46
C VAL A 247 -2.28 -13.73 7.95
N THR A 248 -1.25 -14.01 8.74
CA THR A 248 -1.33 -14.01 10.21
C THR A 248 -0.18 -13.18 10.77
N ALA A 249 -0.52 -12.27 11.68
CA ALA A 249 0.46 -11.53 12.48
C ALA A 249 0.47 -12.12 13.90
N ALA A 250 1.67 -12.38 14.42
CA ALA A 250 1.85 -12.83 15.79
C ALA A 250 3.02 -12.11 16.45
N GLU A 251 2.94 -11.91 17.76
CA GLU A 251 3.94 -11.23 18.56
C GLU A 251 4.27 -12.03 19.82
N ARG A 252 5.57 -12.26 20.07
CA ARG A 252 6.09 -12.93 21.27
C ARG A 252 7.41 -12.28 21.66
N ASN A 253 7.57 -11.98 22.95
CA ASN A 253 8.83 -11.43 23.51
C ASN A 253 9.36 -10.20 22.75
N GLY A 254 8.47 -9.34 22.26
CA GLY A 254 8.83 -8.14 21.50
C GLY A 254 9.26 -8.39 20.05
N VAL A 255 9.08 -9.62 19.53
CA VAL A 255 9.26 -9.95 18.11
C VAL A 255 7.89 -10.11 17.46
N ARG A 256 7.62 -9.34 16.41
CA ARG A 256 6.43 -9.43 15.57
C ARG A 256 6.76 -10.10 14.24
N LEU A 257 6.09 -11.21 13.99
CA LEU A 257 6.18 -11.94 12.73
C LEU A 257 4.91 -11.78 11.90
N ILE A 258 5.10 -11.61 10.60
CA ILE A 258 4.06 -11.73 9.58
C ILE A 258 4.29 -13.02 8.81
N VAL A 259 3.28 -13.88 8.79
CA VAL A 259 3.27 -15.11 7.99
C VAL A 259 2.24 -15.00 6.90
N VAL A 260 2.67 -15.26 5.67
CA VAL A 260 1.81 -15.30 4.48
C VAL A 260 1.88 -16.70 3.90
N VAL A 261 0.72 -17.30 3.61
CA VAL A 261 0.61 -18.53 2.81
C VAL A 261 -0.39 -18.34 1.67
N LEU A 262 0.00 -18.78 0.48
CA LEU A 262 -0.72 -18.60 -0.76
C LEU A 262 -0.99 -19.95 -1.43
N LYS A 263 -2.17 -20.04 -2.06
CA LYS A 263 -2.63 -21.21 -2.83
C LYS A 263 -2.53 -22.53 -2.07
N CYS A 264 -3.02 -22.51 -0.84
CA CYS A 264 -3.18 -23.72 -0.03
C CYS A 264 -4.46 -24.48 -0.44
N ASN A 265 -4.48 -25.77 -0.17
CA ASN A 265 -5.68 -26.61 -0.27
C ASN A 265 -5.99 -27.18 1.12
N GLY A 266 -6.76 -26.44 1.93
CA GLY A 266 -7.12 -26.87 3.29
C GLY A 266 -6.02 -26.79 4.36
N THR A 267 -4.74 -26.59 3.99
CA THR A 267 -3.59 -26.61 4.91
C THR A 267 -3.18 -25.25 5.48
N HIS A 268 -3.82 -24.15 5.08
CA HIS A 268 -3.39 -22.79 5.39
C HIS A 268 -3.12 -22.54 6.89
N TYR A 269 -3.92 -23.08 7.81
CA TYR A 269 -3.66 -22.96 9.25
C TYR A 269 -2.52 -23.87 9.75
N THR A 270 -2.44 -25.12 9.26
CA THR A 270 -1.38 -26.05 9.67
C THR A 270 -0.02 -25.58 9.18
N ASP A 271 0.05 -25.06 7.95
CA ASP A 271 1.27 -24.50 7.36
C ASP A 271 1.68 -23.22 8.09
N THR A 272 0.72 -22.32 8.37
CA THR A 272 0.97 -21.09 9.13
C THR A 272 1.53 -21.37 10.52
N ARG A 273 1.00 -22.38 11.24
CA ARG A 273 1.54 -22.78 12.55
C ARG A 273 3.00 -23.20 12.47
N LYS A 274 3.35 -24.09 11.51
CA LYS A 274 4.74 -24.54 11.31
C LYS A 274 5.68 -23.38 10.99
N LEU A 275 5.20 -22.44 10.18
CA LEU A 275 5.96 -21.25 9.79
C LEU A 275 6.15 -20.26 10.94
N LEU A 276 5.14 -20.06 11.79
CA LEU A 276 5.26 -19.26 13.01
C LEU A 276 6.24 -19.92 14.00
N ASP A 277 6.15 -21.24 14.20
CA ASP A 277 7.07 -21.97 15.09
C ASP A 277 8.52 -21.83 14.62
N TYR A 278 8.76 -22.01 13.32
CA TYR A 278 10.08 -21.80 12.71
C TYR A 278 10.53 -20.34 12.81
N GLY A 279 9.66 -19.37 12.51
CA GLY A 279 10.02 -17.96 12.57
C GLY A 279 10.43 -17.51 13.97
N PHE A 280 9.70 -17.95 15.01
CA PHE A 280 10.05 -17.63 16.39
C PHE A 280 11.30 -18.38 16.88
N SER A 281 11.57 -19.61 16.40
CA SER A 281 12.82 -20.30 16.73
C SER A 281 14.04 -19.54 16.20
N ILE A 282 13.98 -19.05 14.95
CA ILE A 282 15.04 -18.25 14.33
C ILE A 282 15.20 -16.91 15.08
N ALA A 283 14.12 -16.15 15.26
CA ALA A 283 14.19 -14.83 15.87
C ALA A 283 14.72 -14.86 17.33
N SER A 284 14.42 -15.92 18.09
CA SER A 284 14.93 -16.08 19.45
C SER A 284 16.47 -16.19 19.52
N LYS A 285 17.09 -16.77 18.48
CA LYS A 285 18.56 -16.91 18.38
C LYS A 285 19.23 -15.56 18.10
N ASP A 286 18.59 -14.72 17.29
CA ASP A 286 19.11 -13.39 16.97
C ASP A 286 19.01 -12.43 18.16
N THR A 287 17.95 -12.54 18.98
CA THR A 287 17.90 -11.85 20.28
C THR A 287 18.98 -12.35 21.24
N GLY A 288 19.29 -13.66 21.25
CA GLY A 288 20.41 -14.21 22.03
C GLY A 288 21.78 -13.68 21.61
N ARG A 289 22.00 -13.54 20.29
CA ARG A 289 23.22 -12.91 19.73
C ARG A 289 23.31 -11.42 20.01
N ALA A 290 22.20 -10.69 19.97
CA ALA A 290 22.15 -9.28 20.29
C ALA A 290 22.43 -9.01 21.78
N VAL A 291 21.95 -9.87 22.68
CA VAL A 291 22.26 -9.81 24.12
C VAL A 291 23.72 -10.14 24.39
N ALA A 292 24.28 -11.17 23.72
CA ALA A 292 25.71 -11.51 23.83
C ALA A 292 26.61 -10.35 23.36
N LYS A 293 26.29 -9.71 22.22
CA LYS A 293 27.01 -8.51 21.75
C LYS A 293 26.90 -7.32 22.70
N LYS A 294 25.78 -7.17 23.42
CA LYS A 294 25.58 -6.07 24.38
C LYS A 294 26.33 -6.28 25.70
N GLN A 295 26.65 -7.53 26.07
CA GLN A 295 27.43 -7.84 27.26
C GLN A 295 28.95 -7.68 27.07
N GLU A 296 29.46 -7.67 25.82
CA GLU A 296 30.88 -7.44 25.53
C GLU A 296 31.29 -5.96 25.40
N ALA A 297 30.33 -5.03 25.32
CA ALA A 297 30.64 -3.60 25.23
C ALA A 297 30.69 -2.94 26.62
N ALA A 298 31.91 -2.71 27.14
CA ALA A 298 32.17 -1.91 28.34
C ALA A 298 31.78 -0.42 28.14
N PRO A 299 31.49 0.34 29.22
CA PRO A 299 30.62 1.53 29.15
C PRO A 299 31.35 2.77 28.62
N VAL A 300 30.71 3.47 27.69
CA VAL A 300 31.17 4.76 27.14
C VAL A 300 30.65 5.93 28.01
N LYS A 301 31.56 6.82 28.40
CA LYS A 301 31.30 8.07 29.14
C LYS A 301 30.47 9.04 28.30
N LYS A 302 29.49 9.69 28.95
CA LYS A 302 28.69 10.79 28.39
C LYS A 302 29.54 12.07 28.29
N GLN A 303 29.45 12.78 27.17
CA GLN A 303 29.73 14.22 27.09
C GLN A 303 28.54 14.94 26.46
N GLU A 304 28.15 16.02 27.14
CA GLU A 304 27.10 16.96 26.77
C GLU A 304 27.51 17.82 25.57
N VAL A 305 26.53 18.18 24.73
CA VAL A 305 26.69 19.16 23.66
C VAL A 305 25.84 20.39 23.98
N ALA A 306 26.50 21.54 24.09
CA ALA A 306 25.88 22.85 24.24
C ALA A 306 25.36 23.39 22.90
N VAL A 307 24.18 24.01 22.95
CA VAL A 307 23.49 24.66 21.82
C VAL A 307 23.84 26.15 21.81
N THR A 308 24.13 26.72 20.64
CA THR A 308 24.14 28.18 20.44
C THR A 308 23.33 28.59 19.22
N LYS A 309 22.43 29.56 19.42
CA LYS A 309 21.56 30.23 18.44
C LYS A 309 22.28 31.38 17.72
N LYS A 310 21.86 31.68 16.48
CA LYS A 310 21.87 33.01 15.82
C LYS A 310 20.87 32.98 14.65
N GLN A 311 19.68 33.59 14.71
CA GLN A 311 19.27 35.00 14.54
C GLN A 311 19.40 35.55 13.10
N GLU A 312 18.23 35.92 12.56
CA GLU A 312 17.94 36.49 11.23
C GLU A 312 18.47 37.91 11.01
N ALA A 313 18.69 38.27 9.74
CA ALA A 313 18.31 39.58 9.18
C ALA A 313 18.30 39.55 7.63
N ALA A 314 17.20 40.02 7.03
CA ALA A 314 17.12 40.64 5.69
C ALA A 314 17.17 42.18 5.87
N PRO A 315 17.17 43.09 4.85
CA PRO A 315 16.69 42.91 3.45
C PRO A 315 17.33 43.79 2.32
N LYS A 316 16.77 43.69 1.08
CA LYS A 316 16.65 44.70 -0.03
C LYS A 316 17.94 45.15 -0.78
N THR A 317 18.02 45.56 -2.06
CA THR A 317 17.28 45.59 -3.37
C THR A 317 18.31 46.05 -4.43
N GLU A 318 18.05 45.86 -5.74
CA GLU A 318 18.55 46.60 -6.96
C GLU A 318 19.12 45.66 -8.06
N THR A 319 18.38 45.43 -9.16
CA THR A 319 18.32 46.10 -10.48
C THR A 319 19.33 45.58 -11.53
N ALA A 320 18.85 45.55 -12.77
CA ALA A 320 19.30 44.75 -13.90
C ALA A 320 20.50 45.32 -14.68
N GLN A 321 21.23 44.43 -15.37
CA GLN A 321 21.50 44.43 -16.84
C GLN A 321 22.80 43.68 -17.15
N ASN A 322 22.73 42.62 -17.97
CA ASN A 322 23.34 42.55 -19.31
C ASN A 322 23.25 41.15 -19.91
N VAL A 323 22.90 41.14 -21.20
CA VAL A 323 22.74 39.98 -22.09
C VAL A 323 23.96 39.89 -22.98
N GLU A 324 24.48 38.68 -23.23
CA GLU A 324 25.12 38.27 -24.50
C GLU A 324 25.15 36.73 -24.54
N MET A 325 24.23 36.14 -25.31
CA MET A 325 24.47 35.48 -26.62
C MET A 325 25.29 34.19 -26.58
N VAL A 326 24.60 33.06 -26.77
CA VAL A 326 25.11 31.98 -27.62
C VAL A 326 24.00 31.42 -28.50
N ASP A 327 24.45 31.09 -29.69
CA ASP A 327 23.74 31.02 -30.96
C ASP A 327 23.20 29.61 -31.25
N SER A 328 22.00 29.63 -31.85
CA SER A 328 21.34 28.74 -32.81
C SER A 328 21.77 27.29 -33.11
N ALA A 329 20.71 26.52 -33.42
CA ALA A 329 20.59 25.40 -34.37
C ALA A 329 20.80 23.99 -33.76
N MET A 330 20.00 22.94 -34.01
CA MET A 330 19.06 22.57 -35.10
C MET A 330 17.96 21.65 -34.50
N VAL A 331 16.67 21.86 -34.73
CA VAL A 331 15.82 21.19 -35.74
C VAL A 331 16.28 19.80 -36.21
N GLU A 332 15.54 18.76 -35.81
CA GLU A 332 15.47 17.44 -36.47
C GLU A 332 13.96 17.16 -36.68
N THR A 333 13.38 17.54 -37.82
CA THR A 333 13.03 16.72 -39.00
C THR A 333 12.42 15.34 -38.71
N GLY A 334 11.20 15.12 -39.20
CA GLY A 334 10.38 13.91 -39.02
C GLY A 334 10.85 12.64 -39.75
N PRO A 335 9.91 11.74 -40.08
CA PRO A 335 9.75 10.44 -39.41
C PRO A 335 10.58 9.33 -40.06
N LYS A 336 11.01 8.34 -39.25
CA LYS A 336 11.54 7.06 -39.73
C LYS A 336 10.50 5.96 -39.53
N GLU A 337 10.36 5.13 -40.56
CA GLU A 337 9.31 4.12 -40.76
C GLU A 337 9.18 3.06 -39.65
N ILE A 338 7.94 2.97 -39.15
CA ILE A 338 7.08 1.79 -39.05
C ILE A 338 7.76 0.41 -38.91
N ARG A 339 7.73 -0.14 -37.69
CA ARG A 339 7.50 -1.57 -37.50
C ARG A 339 6.04 -1.78 -37.12
N THR A 340 5.27 -2.37 -38.03
CA THR A 340 3.90 -2.80 -37.76
C THR A 340 3.90 -3.95 -36.76
N SER A 341 3.45 -3.72 -35.53
CA SER A 341 2.75 -4.76 -34.77
C SER A 341 1.26 -4.58 -35.00
N SER A 342 0.72 -5.28 -35.99
CA SER A 342 -0.71 -5.44 -36.14
C SER A 342 -1.24 -6.35 -35.02
N MET A 343 -1.33 -5.84 -33.80
CA MET A 343 -2.16 -6.49 -32.78
C MET A 343 -3.60 -6.06 -33.04
N LYS A 344 -4.26 -6.78 -33.95
CA LYS A 344 -5.73 -6.79 -33.99
C LYS A 344 -6.21 -7.31 -32.63
N ALA A 345 -7.18 -6.59 -32.05
CA ALA A 345 -7.92 -7.03 -30.87
C ALA A 345 -8.62 -8.36 -31.17
N GLN A 346 -8.00 -9.46 -30.75
CA GLN A 346 -8.66 -10.74 -30.56
C GLN A 346 -8.45 -11.12 -29.11
N ASN A 347 -9.50 -10.96 -28.31
CA ASN A 347 -9.91 -11.84 -27.19
C ASN A 347 -10.73 -11.05 -26.17
N TYR A 348 -12.03 -10.87 -26.43
CA TYR A 348 -12.99 -10.44 -25.40
C TYR A 348 -14.20 -11.38 -25.42
N GLY A 349 -14.43 -12.07 -24.31
CA GLY A 349 -15.63 -12.89 -24.09
C GLY A 349 -16.86 -12.04 -23.78
N PRO A 350 -18.08 -12.60 -23.90
CA PRO A 350 -19.32 -11.85 -23.70
C PRO A 350 -19.46 -11.39 -22.23
N GLY A 351 -19.63 -10.08 -22.02
CA GLY A 351 -19.96 -9.47 -20.72
C GLY A 351 -18.90 -8.55 -20.08
N MET A 352 -17.79 -8.22 -20.76
CA MET A 352 -16.84 -7.21 -20.27
C MET A 352 -17.26 -5.79 -20.68
N GLU A 353 -17.22 -4.84 -19.73
CA GLU A 353 -17.34 -3.40 -20.01
C GLU A 353 -16.11 -2.90 -20.79
N PRO A 354 -16.28 -1.89 -21.66
CA PRO A 354 -15.19 -1.30 -22.45
C PRO A 354 -14.11 -0.69 -21.55
N ASP A 355 -12.85 -0.84 -21.95
CA ASP A 355 -11.65 -0.44 -21.20
C ASP A 355 -11.39 1.07 -21.30
N ILE A 356 -12.38 1.86 -20.88
CA ILE A 356 -12.43 3.33 -20.95
C ILE A 356 -11.49 3.93 -19.91
N GLY A 357 -10.84 5.05 -20.25
CA GLY A 357 -10.08 5.87 -19.31
C GLY A 357 -8.58 5.95 -19.64
N TRP A 358 -7.84 6.52 -18.71
CA TRP A 358 -6.39 6.73 -18.84
C TRP A 358 -5.61 5.41 -18.88
N LYS A 359 -4.61 5.35 -19.76
CA LYS A 359 -3.67 4.24 -19.95
C LYS A 359 -2.27 4.80 -19.90
N GLU A 360 -1.44 4.33 -18.98
CA GLU A 360 -0.03 4.72 -18.92
C GLU A 360 0.84 3.64 -19.55
N ASN A 361 1.80 4.04 -20.38
CA ASN A 361 2.82 3.16 -20.93
C ASN A 361 4.17 3.89 -20.96
N ASN A 362 5.14 3.43 -20.17
CA ASN A 362 6.50 3.98 -20.14
C ASN A 362 6.59 5.52 -19.94
N GLY A 363 5.66 6.10 -19.19
CA GLY A 363 5.62 7.55 -18.90
C GLY A 363 4.77 8.37 -19.89
N ASP A 364 4.33 7.76 -20.99
CA ASP A 364 3.35 8.31 -21.91
C ASP A 364 1.94 7.90 -21.50
N TRP A 365 1.00 8.83 -21.61
CA TRP A 365 -0.37 8.64 -21.16
C TRP A 365 -1.33 8.69 -22.36
N ALA A 366 -2.14 7.66 -22.57
CA ALA A 366 -3.21 7.64 -23.54
C ALA A 366 -4.58 7.65 -22.83
N TYR A 367 -5.64 7.95 -23.57
CA TYR A 367 -7.01 7.88 -23.04
C TYR A 367 -7.92 7.10 -23.98
N VAL A 368 -8.71 6.17 -23.43
CA VAL A 368 -9.75 5.45 -24.17
C VAL A 368 -11.09 6.11 -23.85
N LYS A 369 -11.80 6.55 -24.88
CA LYS A 369 -13.11 7.22 -24.79
C LYS A 369 -14.23 6.21 -24.54
N SER A 370 -15.41 6.71 -24.19
CA SER A 370 -16.57 5.88 -23.85
C SER A 370 -17.10 5.02 -25.00
N ASP A 371 -16.79 5.39 -26.24
CA ASP A 371 -17.06 4.61 -27.45
C ASP A 371 -15.99 3.55 -27.74
N ASN A 372 -15.06 3.34 -26.79
CA ASN A 372 -13.94 2.41 -26.86
C ASN A 372 -12.89 2.76 -27.93
N SER A 373 -12.93 3.99 -28.47
CA SER A 373 -11.86 4.51 -29.33
C SER A 373 -10.78 5.22 -28.50
N SER A 374 -9.53 5.21 -28.96
CA SER A 374 -8.46 5.97 -28.32
C SER A 374 -8.54 7.44 -28.70
N ALA A 375 -8.27 8.31 -27.73
CA ALA A 375 -8.04 9.73 -27.95
C ALA A 375 -6.81 9.91 -28.84
N ARG A 376 -6.97 10.50 -30.03
CA ARG A 376 -5.88 10.68 -31.01
C ARG A 376 -6.11 11.96 -31.81
N ALA A 377 -5.05 12.77 -31.95
CA ALA A 377 -5.06 14.03 -32.70
C ALA A 377 -6.24 14.95 -32.31
N GLU A 378 -6.52 15.04 -31.00
CA GLU A 378 -7.69 15.76 -30.48
C GLU A 378 -7.43 16.35 -29.09
N VAL A 379 -8.25 17.35 -28.72
CA VAL A 379 -8.30 17.89 -27.36
C VAL A 379 -9.58 17.39 -26.68
N LEU A 380 -9.44 16.74 -25.53
CA LEU A 380 -10.55 16.20 -24.76
C LEU A 380 -10.70 16.89 -23.42
N THR A 381 -11.96 17.09 -23.00
CA THR A 381 -12.27 17.47 -21.63
C THR A 381 -12.57 16.21 -20.83
N ILE A 382 -11.72 15.90 -19.86
CA ILE A 382 -11.82 14.72 -18.99
C ILE A 382 -11.89 15.24 -17.55
N ASN A 383 -12.99 14.95 -16.85
CA ASN A 383 -13.24 15.42 -15.48
C ASN A 383 -13.08 16.94 -15.31
N GLY A 384 -13.57 17.71 -16.28
CA GLY A 384 -13.54 19.18 -16.26
C GLY A 384 -12.19 19.80 -16.61
N LYS A 385 -11.16 19.00 -16.92
CA LYS A 385 -9.84 19.47 -17.35
C LYS A 385 -9.62 19.14 -18.82
N LYS A 386 -8.97 20.02 -19.56
CA LYS A 386 -8.63 19.80 -20.97
C LYS A 386 -7.26 19.14 -21.11
N TYR A 387 -7.17 18.18 -22.01
CA TYR A 387 -5.97 17.41 -22.34
C TYR A 387 -5.81 17.37 -23.85
N TRP A 388 -4.57 17.43 -24.33
CA TRP A 388 -4.25 17.36 -25.75
C TRP A 388 -3.59 16.01 -26.05
N PHE A 389 -4.08 15.29 -27.06
CA PHE A 389 -3.51 14.02 -27.51
C PHE A 389 -2.91 14.15 -28.92
N ASP A 390 -1.70 13.62 -29.12
CA ASP A 390 -1.04 13.58 -30.42
C ASP A 390 -1.64 12.50 -31.34
N SER A 391 -1.11 12.37 -32.56
CA SER A 391 -1.57 11.37 -33.55
C SER A 391 -1.36 9.92 -33.09
N ASP A 392 -0.38 9.69 -32.23
CA ASP A 392 -0.06 8.39 -31.67
C ASP A 392 -0.91 8.06 -30.44
N GLY A 393 -1.68 9.04 -29.97
CA GLY A 393 -2.63 8.93 -28.86
C GLY A 393 -2.00 9.21 -27.51
N ASN A 394 -0.80 9.80 -27.48
CA ASN A 394 -0.13 10.18 -26.25
C ASN A 394 -0.54 11.60 -25.84
N MET A 395 -0.72 11.79 -24.54
CA MET A 395 -1.06 13.04 -23.91
C MET A 395 0.15 13.95 -23.93
N ALA A 396 -0.05 15.15 -24.46
CA ALA A 396 0.98 16.17 -24.56
C ALA A 396 1.32 16.79 -23.20
N ARG A 397 2.59 17.18 -23.07
CA ARG A 397 3.17 18.01 -22.02
C ARG A 397 3.94 19.17 -22.65
N GLY A 398 3.94 20.33 -21.98
CA GLY A 398 4.59 21.56 -22.43
C GLY A 398 3.83 22.29 -23.55
N TRP A 399 4.56 23.11 -24.30
CA TRP A 399 4.03 23.97 -25.37
C TRP A 399 3.46 23.19 -26.56
N ARG A 400 2.30 23.60 -27.07
CA ARG A 400 1.68 23.07 -28.29
C ARG A 400 1.09 24.19 -29.14
N GLN A 401 1.10 24.00 -30.46
CA GLN A 401 0.53 24.95 -31.41
C GLN A 401 -0.53 24.24 -32.26
N ASP A 402 -1.68 24.87 -32.45
CA ASP A 402 -2.68 24.40 -33.40
C ASP A 402 -2.35 24.83 -34.85
N THR A 403 -3.12 24.32 -35.81
CA THR A 403 -2.94 24.64 -37.24
C THR A 403 -3.23 26.09 -37.60
N SER A 404 -3.89 26.86 -36.71
CA SER A 404 -4.11 28.29 -36.89
C SER A 404 -2.93 29.14 -36.39
N GLY A 405 -1.94 28.51 -35.77
CA GLY A 405 -0.78 29.18 -35.17
C GLY A 405 -1.01 29.60 -33.71
N SER A 406 -2.15 29.25 -33.09
CA SER A 406 -2.43 29.59 -31.70
C SER A 406 -1.64 28.66 -30.76
N TRP A 407 -1.05 29.24 -29.72
CA TRP A 407 -0.25 28.51 -28.72
C TRP A 407 -1.08 28.11 -27.49
N TYR A 408 -0.76 26.95 -26.94
CA TYR A 408 -1.34 26.35 -25.73
C TYR A 408 -0.20 25.80 -24.88
N PHE A 409 -0.43 25.67 -23.57
CA PHE A 409 0.51 25.02 -22.66
C PHE A 409 -0.18 23.92 -21.86
N MET A 410 0.43 22.74 -21.86
CA MET A 410 0.03 21.59 -21.07
C MET A 410 0.99 21.45 -19.89
N GLU A 411 0.49 21.46 -18.66
CA GLU A 411 1.31 21.31 -17.46
C GLU A 411 2.22 20.07 -17.51
N GLU A 412 3.49 20.21 -17.13
CA GLU A 412 4.48 19.13 -17.30
C GLU A 412 4.17 17.91 -16.43
N ASP A 413 3.72 18.12 -15.19
CA ASP A 413 3.43 17.03 -14.26
C ASP A 413 2.11 16.32 -14.60
N THR A 414 1.08 17.08 -14.95
CA THR A 414 -0.30 16.59 -15.01
C THR A 414 -0.86 16.48 -16.43
N GLY A 415 -0.23 17.11 -17.42
CA GLY A 415 -0.73 17.22 -18.79
C GLY A 415 -2.00 18.04 -18.94
N THR A 416 -2.39 18.84 -17.93
CA THR A 416 -3.61 19.66 -17.98
C THR A 416 -3.36 20.95 -18.72
N MET A 417 -4.28 21.37 -19.59
CA MET A 417 -4.17 22.62 -20.34
C MET A 417 -4.38 23.83 -19.42
N ASN A 418 -3.49 24.81 -19.51
CA ASN A 418 -3.69 26.10 -18.86
C ASN A 418 -4.77 26.92 -19.55
N ALA A 419 -5.69 27.46 -18.75
CA ALA A 419 -6.77 28.32 -19.21
C ALA A 419 -7.15 29.29 -18.08
N SER A 420 -7.48 30.53 -18.45
CA SER A 420 -7.79 31.62 -17.51
C SER A 420 -6.71 31.82 -16.43
N ALA A 421 -5.43 31.69 -16.81
CA ALA A 421 -4.33 31.65 -15.86
C ALA A 421 -3.03 32.21 -16.44
N TRP A 422 -2.18 32.69 -15.53
CA TRP A 422 -0.79 33.06 -15.81
C TRP A 422 0.13 31.85 -15.74
N LEU A 423 1.10 31.79 -16.65
CA LEU A 423 2.21 30.85 -16.66
C LEU A 423 3.53 31.63 -16.60
N LYS A 424 4.42 31.24 -15.68
CA LYS A 424 5.82 31.68 -15.70
C LYS A 424 6.66 30.58 -16.34
N TYR A 425 7.27 30.85 -17.48
CA TYR A 425 8.11 29.90 -18.19
C TYR A 425 9.41 30.59 -18.62
N ASN A 426 10.56 30.00 -18.27
CA ASN A 426 11.89 30.58 -18.53
C ASN A 426 12.04 32.05 -18.11
N GLY A 427 11.44 32.43 -16.98
CA GLY A 427 11.51 33.79 -16.44
C GLY A 427 10.56 34.80 -17.08
N LEU A 428 9.84 34.41 -18.13
CA LEU A 428 8.84 35.22 -18.82
C LEU A 428 7.43 34.83 -18.38
N TRP A 429 6.49 35.78 -18.47
CA TRP A 429 5.09 35.58 -18.09
C TRP A 429 4.20 35.59 -19.31
N TYR A 430 3.31 34.60 -19.39
CA TYR A 430 2.33 34.40 -20.44
C TYR A 430 0.95 34.25 -19.82
N TYR A 431 -0.09 34.70 -20.51
CA TYR A 431 -1.47 34.51 -20.06
C TYR A 431 -2.28 33.71 -21.06
N PHE A 432 -3.07 32.77 -20.56
CA PHE A 432 -3.96 31.92 -21.35
C PHE A 432 -5.42 32.33 -21.14
N GLY A 433 -6.15 32.54 -22.24
CA GLY A 433 -7.58 32.81 -22.23
C GLY A 433 -8.41 31.64 -21.72
N SER A 434 -9.72 31.84 -21.56
CA SER A 434 -10.64 30.79 -21.07
C SER A 434 -10.78 29.61 -22.02
N ASP A 435 -10.47 29.79 -23.30
CA ASP A 435 -10.42 28.73 -24.29
C ASP A 435 -9.11 27.92 -24.24
N GLY A 436 -8.10 28.42 -23.53
CA GLY A 436 -6.77 27.83 -23.38
C GLY A 436 -5.73 28.41 -24.33
N LYS A 437 -6.10 29.39 -25.18
CA LYS A 437 -5.14 30.02 -26.10
C LYS A 437 -4.29 31.04 -25.38
N MET A 438 -2.99 31.04 -25.67
CA MET A 438 -2.09 32.09 -25.26
C MET A 438 -2.51 33.40 -25.93
N LEU A 439 -2.69 34.43 -25.12
CA LEU A 439 -3.03 35.77 -25.60
C LEU A 439 -1.78 36.45 -26.17
N THR A 440 -1.93 37.19 -27.27
CA THR A 440 -0.86 37.99 -27.91
C THR A 440 -1.42 39.33 -28.36
N ASN A 441 -0.58 40.38 -28.41
CA ASN A 441 -0.96 41.73 -28.85
C ASN A 441 -2.25 42.26 -28.22
N THR A 442 -2.45 42.04 -26.92
CA THR A 442 -3.71 42.36 -26.25
C THR A 442 -3.49 42.67 -24.77
N THR A 443 -4.55 43.04 -24.07
CA THR A 443 -4.58 43.22 -22.62
C THR A 443 -5.31 42.06 -21.95
N THR A 444 -4.74 41.50 -20.89
CA THR A 444 -5.34 40.42 -20.10
C THR A 444 -6.57 40.92 -19.32
N PRO A 445 -7.46 40.02 -18.85
CA PRO A 445 -8.64 40.41 -18.08
C PRO A 445 -8.35 41.20 -16.79
N ASP A 446 -7.16 41.01 -16.22
CA ASP A 446 -6.64 41.70 -15.04
C ASP A 446 -5.79 42.96 -15.38
N GLY A 447 -5.74 43.36 -16.65
CA GLY A 447 -5.26 44.68 -17.08
C GLY A 447 -3.79 44.75 -17.53
N TYR A 448 -3.11 43.63 -17.75
CA TYR A 448 -1.70 43.61 -18.16
C TYR A 448 -1.56 43.48 -19.68
N VAL A 449 -0.58 44.18 -20.27
CA VAL A 449 -0.36 44.21 -21.73
C VAL A 449 0.60 43.11 -22.15
N LEU A 450 0.27 42.38 -23.21
CA LEU A 450 1.09 41.34 -23.83
C LEU A 450 1.55 41.78 -25.23
N ASN A 451 2.82 41.53 -25.55
CA ASN A 451 3.39 41.84 -26.87
C ASN A 451 3.02 40.78 -27.94
N GLY A 452 3.63 40.89 -29.13
CA GLY A 452 3.39 39.98 -30.25
C GLY A 452 3.79 38.52 -30.00
N ASP A 453 4.71 38.29 -29.07
CA ASP A 453 5.15 36.97 -28.65
C ASP A 453 4.34 36.44 -27.44
N GLY A 454 3.33 37.19 -26.99
CA GLY A 454 2.48 36.84 -25.84
C GLY A 454 3.14 37.04 -24.47
N VAL A 455 4.31 37.68 -24.45
CA VAL A 455 5.05 37.98 -23.24
C VAL A 455 4.48 39.24 -22.60
N TRP A 456 4.24 39.18 -21.30
CA TRP A 456 3.87 40.35 -20.52
C TRP A 456 4.96 41.41 -20.58
N VAL A 457 4.55 42.61 -20.97
CA VAL A 457 5.38 43.81 -20.97
C VAL A 457 4.79 44.81 -19.98
N SER A 458 5.66 45.36 -19.13
CA SER A 458 5.32 46.36 -18.12
C SER A 458 5.02 47.71 -18.73
#